data_AF-A0A6G7QQB4-F1
#
_entry.id   AF-A0A6G7QQB4-F1
#
_cell.length_a   1.000
_cell.length_b   1.000
_cell.length_c   1.000
_cell.angle_alpha   90.00
_cell.angle_beta   90.00
_cell.angle_gamma   90.00
#
_symmetry.space_group_name_H-M   'P 1'
#
loop_
_entity.id
_entity.type
_entity.pdbx_description
1 polymer ?
#
loop_
_entity_poly.entity_id
_entity_poly.type
_entity_poly.pdbx_seq_one_letter_code
_entity_poly.pdbx_strand_id
1 'polypeptide(L)'
;MKGNIAKAIILLVIISILELLVLIIATVLQTASDLKLKMTSDALFNQIIETVLSPISTAMNFIDDKNPIVIILGIAVPIYVLYAFLKPSKKKNAPWEVDEEHGYHGTARFAKHNEIAKDKNFKLQSQKEVLTEFEQSLLKGDK
;
A
#
# COMPACT_ATOMS: atom_id res chain seq x y z
N MET A 1 -10.50 8.46 -14.34
CA MET A 1 -11.45 7.42 -13.86
C MET A 1 -10.90 6.01 -13.90
N LYS A 2 -10.42 5.48 -15.03
CA LYS A 2 -9.94 4.07 -15.15
C LYS A 2 -8.86 3.66 -14.13
N GLY A 3 -7.93 4.57 -13.80
CA GLY A 3 -6.84 4.30 -12.85
C GLY A 3 -7.27 4.10 -11.39
N ASN A 4 -8.38 4.72 -10.96
CA ASN A 4 -8.88 4.55 -9.58
C ASN A 4 -9.67 3.24 -9.42
N ILE A 5 -10.39 2.83 -10.47
CA ILE A 5 -11.13 1.57 -10.51
C ILE A 5 -10.17 0.38 -10.48
N ALA A 6 -9.10 0.42 -11.29
CA ALA A 6 -8.09 -0.65 -11.29
C ALA A 6 -7.44 -0.85 -9.92
N LYS A 7 -7.13 0.24 -9.21
CA LYS A 7 -6.59 0.18 -7.84
C LYS A 7 -7.58 -0.43 -6.85
N ALA A 8 -8.86 -0.07 -6.94
CA ALA A 8 -9.90 -0.63 -6.09
C ALA A 8 -10.09 -2.15 -6.34
N ILE A 9 -10.05 -2.58 -7.61
CA ILE A 9 -10.12 -4.01 -7.96
C ILE A 9 -8.93 -4.76 -7.38
N ILE A 10 -7.71 -4.24 -7.52
CA ILE A 10 -6.50 -4.87 -6.94
C ILE A 10 -6.64 -4.99 -5.42
N LEU A 11 -7.12 -3.94 -4.75
CA LEU A 11 -7.32 -3.96 -3.31
C LEU A 11 -8.36 -5.02 -2.89
N LEU A 12 -9.48 -5.13 -3.61
CA LEU A 12 -10.48 -6.16 -3.37
C LEU A 12 -9.91 -7.57 -3.57
N VAL A 13 -9.13 -7.78 -4.63
CA VAL A 13 -8.47 -9.08 -4.89
C VAL A 13 -7.51 -9.45 -3.75
N ILE A 14 -6.72 -8.49 -3.26
CA ILE A 14 -5.80 -8.72 -2.13
C ILE A 14 -6.58 -9.11 -0.87
N ILE A 15 -7.65 -8.37 -0.55
CA ILE A 15 -8.50 -8.69 0.61
C ILE A 15 -9.08 -10.09 0.47
N SER A 16 -9.68 -10.43 -0.69
CA SER A 16 -10.26 -11.75 -0.91
C SER A 16 -9.26 -12.89 -0.78
N ILE A 17 -8.01 -12.70 -1.24
CA ILE A 17 -6.95 -13.71 -1.09
C ILE A 17 -6.57 -13.88 0.39
N LEU A 18 -6.43 -12.78 1.14
CA LEU A 18 -6.09 -12.84 2.56
C LEU A 18 -7.21 -13.46 3.39
N GLU A 19 -8.47 -13.14 3.10
CA GLU A 19 -9.64 -13.78 3.72
C GLU A 19 -9.67 -15.28 3.45
N LEU A 20 -9.39 -15.69 2.21
CA LEU A 20 -9.30 -17.10 1.87
C LEU A 20 -8.21 -17.82 2.69
N LEU A 21 -7.06 -17.18 2.91
CA LEU A 21 -6.01 -17.73 3.76
C LEU A 21 -6.45 -17.86 5.22
N VAL A 22 -7.20 -16.90 5.75
CA VAL A 22 -7.80 -16.97 7.10
C VAL A 22 -8.73 -18.18 7.20
N LEU A 23 -9.60 -18.39 6.21
CA LEU A 23 -10.51 -19.55 6.17
C LEU A 23 -9.74 -20.87 6.13
N ILE A 24 -8.70 -20.98 5.30
CA ILE A 24 -7.86 -22.18 5.23
C ILE A 24 -7.20 -22.46 6.59
N ILE A 25 -6.63 -21.44 7.24
CA ILE A 25 -6.01 -21.59 8.56
C ILE A 25 -7.05 -22.05 9.59
N ALA A 26 -8.23 -21.44 9.61
CA ALA A 26 -9.32 -21.82 10.50
C ALA A 26 -9.77 -23.28 10.26
N THR A 27 -9.92 -23.68 9.00
CA THR A 27 -10.24 -25.05 8.60
C THR A 27 -9.18 -26.04 9.08
N VAL A 28 -7.90 -25.77 8.86
CA VAL A 28 -6.83 -26.66 9.29
C VAL A 28 -6.84 -26.83 10.81
N LEU A 29 -7.00 -25.73 11.56
CA LEU A 29 -7.05 -25.76 13.02
C LEU A 29 -8.28 -26.51 13.55
N GLN A 30 -9.44 -26.27 12.95
CA GLN A 30 -10.70 -26.93 13.32
C GLN A 30 -10.61 -28.44 13.05
N THR A 31 -10.19 -28.83 11.84
CA THR A 31 -10.03 -30.24 11.48
C THR A 31 -8.99 -30.95 12.33
N ALA A 32 -7.88 -30.28 12.66
CA ALA A 32 -6.88 -30.81 13.58
C ALA A 32 -7.44 -31.00 15.00
N SER A 33 -8.28 -30.06 15.47
CA SER A 33 -8.97 -30.16 16.75
C SER A 33 -9.98 -31.31 16.80
N ASP A 34 -10.73 -31.52 15.70
CA ASP A 34 -11.80 -32.50 15.63
C ASP A 34 -11.27 -33.93 15.45
N LEU A 35 -10.27 -34.12 14.58
CA LEU A 35 -9.69 -35.44 14.31
C LEU A 35 -8.59 -35.83 15.30
N LYS A 36 -7.94 -34.87 15.97
CA LYS A 36 -6.85 -35.08 16.93
C LYS A 36 -5.81 -36.08 16.38
N LEU A 37 -5.68 -37.25 17.01
CA LEU A 37 -4.73 -38.31 16.66
C LEU A 37 -5.16 -39.17 15.46
N LYS A 38 -6.40 -39.03 14.98
CA LYS A 38 -6.93 -39.76 13.81
C LYS A 38 -6.80 -38.95 12.51
N MET A 39 -6.09 -37.83 12.55
CA MET A 39 -5.93 -36.95 11.40
C MET A 39 -5.17 -37.66 10.29
N THR A 40 -5.82 -37.85 9.14
CA THR A 40 -5.18 -38.32 7.91
C THR A 40 -4.92 -37.14 6.98
N SER A 41 -3.86 -37.23 6.19
CA SER A 41 -3.50 -36.20 5.21
C SER A 41 -4.63 -35.98 4.18
N ASP A 42 -5.31 -37.06 3.78
CA ASP A 42 -6.41 -37.00 2.82
C ASP A 42 -7.62 -36.24 3.37
N ALA A 43 -7.97 -36.44 4.64
CA ALA A 43 -9.08 -35.74 5.27
C ALA A 43 -8.83 -34.22 5.35
N LEU A 44 -7.61 -33.83 5.72
CA LEU A 44 -7.22 -32.41 5.71
C LEU A 44 -7.27 -31.82 4.31
N PHE A 45 -6.71 -32.53 3.33
CA PHE A 45 -6.61 -32.02 1.96
C PHE A 45 -8.00 -31.83 1.35
N ASN A 46 -8.92 -32.77 1.57
CA ASN A 46 -10.30 -32.66 1.13
C ASN A 46 -10.99 -31.44 1.75
N GLN A 47 -10.81 -31.21 3.06
CA GLN A 47 -11.42 -30.06 3.73
C GLN A 47 -10.86 -28.72 3.23
N ILE A 48 -9.55 -28.66 2.94
CA ILE A 48 -8.93 -27.47 2.36
C ILE A 48 -9.48 -27.21 0.96
N ILE A 49 -9.58 -28.24 0.11
CA ILE A 49 -10.16 -28.10 -1.25
C ILE A 49 -11.59 -27.60 -1.16
N GLU A 50 -12.41 -28.18 -0.29
CA GLU A 50 -13.79 -27.77 -0.10
C GLU A 50 -13.89 -26.30 0.31
N THR A 51 -13.01 -25.86 1.24
CA THR A 51 -12.92 -24.47 1.67
C THR A 51 -12.56 -23.53 0.51
N VAL A 52 -11.65 -23.94 -0.37
CA VAL A 52 -11.24 -23.14 -1.54
C VAL A 52 -12.32 -23.08 -2.62
N LEU A 53 -13.05 -24.17 -2.82
CA LEU A 53 -14.14 -24.23 -3.81
C LEU A 53 -15.39 -23.46 -3.36
N SER A 54 -15.66 -23.43 -2.04
CA SER A 54 -16.87 -22.84 -1.49
C SER A 54 -16.61 -21.84 -0.34
N PRO A 55 -15.77 -20.81 -0.54
CA PRO A 55 -15.26 -19.97 0.55
C PRO A 55 -16.36 -19.17 1.27
N ILE A 56 -17.41 -18.75 0.55
CA ILE A 56 -18.54 -18.01 1.14
C ILE A 56 -19.34 -18.91 2.07
N SER A 57 -19.63 -20.15 1.64
CA SER A 57 -20.35 -21.13 2.47
C SER A 57 -19.55 -21.45 3.74
N THR A 58 -18.25 -21.70 3.58
CA THR A 58 -17.35 -21.98 4.71
C THR A 58 -17.27 -20.80 5.69
N ALA A 59 -17.21 -19.56 5.19
CA ALA A 59 -17.23 -18.38 6.04
C ALA A 59 -18.54 -18.26 6.85
N MET A 60 -19.70 -18.51 6.22
CA MET A 60 -20.99 -18.48 6.92
C MET A 60 -21.05 -19.55 8.02
N ASN A 61 -20.62 -20.78 7.72
CA ASN A 61 -20.56 -21.84 8.71
C ASN A 61 -19.68 -21.45 9.91
N PHE A 62 -18.50 -20.89 9.67
CA PHE A 62 -17.62 -20.43 10.76
C PHE A 62 -18.21 -19.28 11.57
N ILE A 63 -19.00 -18.40 10.97
CA ILE A 63 -19.72 -17.33 11.68
C ILE A 63 -20.83 -17.91 12.55
N ASP A 64 -21.61 -18.85 12.01
CA ASP A 64 -22.68 -19.54 12.73
C ASP A 64 -22.14 -20.36 13.91
N ASP A 65 -21.00 -21.02 13.70
CA ASP A 65 -20.24 -21.76 14.73
C ASP A 65 -19.50 -20.84 15.71
N LYS A 66 -19.60 -19.52 15.53
CA LYS A 66 -18.95 -18.50 16.36
C LYS A 66 -17.44 -18.70 16.46
N ASN A 67 -16.80 -19.14 15.39
CA ASN A 67 -15.36 -19.35 15.37
C ASN A 67 -14.63 -18.01 15.56
N PRO A 68 -13.90 -17.83 16.66
CA PRO A 68 -13.32 -16.54 17.01
C PRO A 68 -12.23 -16.10 16.04
N ILE A 69 -11.52 -17.04 15.42
CA ILE A 69 -10.43 -16.75 14.48
C ILE A 69 -11.00 -16.06 13.25
N VAL A 70 -12.04 -16.64 12.64
CA VAL A 70 -12.68 -16.10 11.43
C VAL A 70 -13.34 -14.76 11.72
N ILE A 71 -14.03 -14.63 12.86
CA ILE A 71 -14.69 -13.36 13.22
C ILE A 71 -13.68 -12.24 13.44
N ILE A 72 -12.62 -12.49 14.21
CA ILE A 72 -11.62 -11.46 14.53
C ILE A 72 -10.79 -11.12 13.29
N LEU A 73 -10.23 -12.13 12.62
CA LEU A 73 -9.34 -11.91 11.48
C LEU A 73 -10.10 -11.44 10.24
N GLY A 74 -11.34 -11.91 10.03
CA GLY A 74 -12.17 -11.46 8.90
C GLY A 74 -12.59 -9.98 8.99
N ILE A 75 -12.53 -9.38 10.19
CA ILE A 75 -12.70 -7.93 10.35
C ILE A 75 -11.33 -7.22 10.34
N ALA A 76 -10.32 -7.81 10.98
CA ALA A 76 -9.00 -7.19 11.09
C ALA A 76 -8.26 -7.06 9.74
N VAL A 77 -8.39 -8.06 8.86
CA VAL A 77 -7.73 -8.07 7.53
C VAL A 77 -8.19 -6.90 6.65
N PRO A 78 -9.49 -6.67 6.39
CA PRO A 78 -9.90 -5.57 5.54
C PRO A 78 -9.53 -4.22 6.15
N ILE A 79 -9.64 -4.06 7.46
CA ILE A 79 -9.21 -2.84 8.17
C ILE A 79 -7.70 -2.61 7.98
N TYR A 80 -6.88 -3.63 8.17
CA TYR A 80 -5.43 -3.53 8.04
C TYR A 80 -5.01 -3.21 6.61
N VAL A 81 -5.61 -3.86 5.61
CA VAL A 81 -5.31 -3.61 4.19
C VAL A 81 -5.69 -2.18 3.82
N LEU A 82 -6.87 -1.71 4.25
CA LEU A 82 -7.29 -0.32 4.03
C LEU A 82 -6.33 0.67 4.69
N TYR A 83 -5.95 0.43 5.95
CA TYR A 83 -4.97 1.25 6.64
C TYR A 83 -3.61 1.27 5.91
N ALA A 84 -3.10 0.11 5.51
CA ALA A 84 -1.83 0.00 4.79
C ALA A 84 -1.86 0.70 3.42
N PHE A 85 -3.02 0.69 2.75
CA PHE A 85 -3.22 1.35 1.46
C PHE A 85 -3.35 2.87 1.60
N LEU A 86 -4.00 3.36 2.66
CA LEU A 86 -4.17 4.78 2.95
C LEU A 86 -2.92 5.40 3.57
N LYS A 87 -2.08 4.60 4.24
CA LYS A 87 -0.83 5.07 4.82
C LYS A 87 0.05 5.61 3.69
N PRO A 88 0.45 6.90 3.73
CA PRO A 88 1.32 7.45 2.72
C PRO A 88 2.61 6.64 2.72
N SER A 89 2.88 5.97 1.59
CA SER A 89 4.16 5.29 1.38
C SER A 89 5.25 6.35 1.55
N LYS A 90 6.14 6.19 2.54
CA LYS A 90 7.37 6.99 2.63
C LYS A 90 8.00 6.90 1.24
N LYS A 91 8.08 8.04 0.54
CA LYS A 91 8.32 8.11 -0.90
C LYS A 91 9.48 7.20 -1.30
N LYS A 92 9.17 6.07 -1.94
CA LYS A 92 10.19 5.15 -2.48
C LYS A 92 11.04 5.80 -3.58
N ASN A 93 10.59 6.95 -4.10
CA ASN A 93 11.27 7.82 -5.04
C ASN A 93 11.47 9.23 -4.47
N ALA A 94 11.92 9.36 -3.23
CA ALA A 94 12.57 10.59 -2.80
C ALA A 94 14.09 10.41 -2.82
N PRO A 95 14.75 10.31 -3.99
CA PRO A 95 16.21 10.32 -4.05
C PRO A 95 16.82 11.66 -3.58
N TRP A 96 16.01 12.64 -3.14
CA TRP A 96 16.47 13.94 -2.66
C TRP A 96 15.99 14.32 -1.25
N GLU A 97 15.19 13.50 -0.55
CA GLU A 97 14.75 13.81 0.83
C GLU A 97 15.64 13.15 1.90
N VAL A 98 16.77 12.56 1.50
CA VAL A 98 17.77 11.99 2.43
C VAL A 98 18.46 13.08 3.26
N ASP A 99 18.43 14.32 2.79
CA ASP A 99 19.18 15.47 3.33
C ASP A 99 18.65 16.01 4.66
N GLU A 100 17.34 15.91 4.92
CA GLU A 100 16.77 16.44 6.17
C GLU A 100 16.81 15.43 7.32
N GLU A 101 16.84 14.12 7.02
CA GLU A 101 16.75 13.06 8.04
C GLU A 101 18.14 12.52 8.45
N HIS A 102 19.18 12.72 7.63
CA HIS A 102 20.55 12.24 7.90
C HIS A 102 21.48 13.44 8.05
N GLY A 103 21.75 13.83 9.30
CA GLY A 103 22.63 14.96 9.61
C GLY A 103 24.02 14.76 9.03
N TYR A 104 24.43 15.65 8.11
CA TYR A 104 25.82 15.73 7.67
C TYR A 104 26.70 16.17 8.86
N HIS A 105 27.93 15.66 8.91
CA HIS A 105 28.92 16.06 9.89
C HIS A 105 29.34 17.53 9.64
N GLY A 106 28.61 18.46 10.25
CA GLY A 106 28.80 19.90 10.17
C GLY A 106 27.48 20.66 9.95
N THR A 107 27.45 21.96 10.23
CA THR A 107 26.26 22.82 10.00
C THR A 107 25.95 23.07 8.51
N ALA A 108 26.62 22.36 7.61
CA ALA A 108 26.41 22.45 6.18
C ALA A 108 25.13 21.68 5.81
N ARG A 109 24.15 22.43 5.30
CA ARG A 109 22.90 21.92 4.73
C ARG A 109 22.70 22.58 3.38
N PHE A 110 22.02 21.91 2.45
CA PHE A 110 21.57 22.59 1.24
C PHE A 110 20.63 23.76 1.59
N ALA A 111 20.77 24.85 0.85
CA ALA A 111 19.99 26.06 1.06
C ALA A 111 18.51 25.77 0.77
N LYS A 112 17.62 26.15 1.70
CA LYS A 112 16.18 26.00 1.49
C LYS A 112 15.72 26.99 0.42
N HIS A 113 14.64 26.66 -0.28
CA HIS A 113 14.08 27.50 -1.35
C HIS A 113 13.81 28.94 -0.90
N ASN A 114 13.39 29.13 0.34
CA ASN A 114 13.16 30.45 0.92
C ASN A 114 14.47 31.22 1.21
N GLU A 115 15.59 30.55 1.40
CA GLU A 115 16.90 31.16 1.63
C GLU A 115 17.52 31.62 0.31
N ILE A 116 17.34 30.85 -0.76
CA ILE A 116 17.77 31.22 -2.12
C ILE A 116 16.99 32.45 -2.62
N ALA A 117 15.70 32.55 -2.26
CA ALA A 117 14.84 33.65 -2.68
C ALA A 117 15.01 34.95 -1.86
N LYS A 118 15.53 34.86 -0.63
CA LYS A 118 15.51 35.97 0.34
C LYS A 118 16.47 37.09 -0.01
N ASP A 119 17.65 36.75 -0.53
CA ASP A 119 18.72 37.72 -0.74
C ASP A 119 18.65 38.44 -2.10
N LYS A 120 17.55 38.28 -2.85
CA LYS A 120 17.31 38.87 -4.20
C LYS A 120 18.40 38.60 -5.25
N ASN A 121 19.42 37.80 -4.93
CA ASN A 121 20.50 37.42 -5.83
C ASN A 121 20.04 36.43 -6.91
N PHE A 122 18.95 35.71 -6.65
CA PHE A 122 18.36 34.74 -7.58
C PHE A 122 16.89 35.07 -7.85
N LYS A 123 16.53 35.10 -9.13
CA LYS A 123 15.14 35.32 -9.58
C LYS A 123 14.48 33.95 -9.74
N LEU A 124 13.45 33.67 -8.94
CA LEU A 124 12.63 32.47 -9.10
C LEU A 124 11.68 32.70 -10.28
N GLN A 125 11.98 32.09 -11.43
CA GLN A 125 11.14 32.12 -12.62
C GLN A 125 10.81 30.71 -13.07
N SER A 126 9.61 30.54 -13.63
CA SER A 126 9.27 29.30 -14.31
C SER A 126 10.11 29.16 -15.59
N GLN A 127 10.39 27.92 -16.00
CA GLN A 127 11.15 27.64 -17.22
C GLN A 127 10.54 28.31 -18.46
N LYS A 128 9.21 28.43 -18.50
CA LYS A 128 8.47 29.10 -19.58
C LYS A 128 8.76 30.60 -19.62
N GLU A 129 8.78 31.26 -18.47
CA GLU A 129 9.10 32.70 -18.39
C GLU A 129 10.54 32.98 -18.81
N VAL A 130 11.50 32.14 -18.40
CA VAL A 130 12.90 32.25 -18.82
C VAL A 130 13.03 32.11 -20.33
N LEU A 131 12.35 31.13 -20.94
CA LEU A 131 12.37 30.92 -22.39
C LEU A 131 11.78 32.11 -23.15
N THR A 132 10.64 32.64 -22.70
CA THR A 132 10.01 33.81 -23.32
C THR A 132 10.86 35.08 -23.17
N GLU A 133 11.49 35.30 -22.01
CA GLU A 133 12.40 36.45 -21.79
C GLU A 133 13.64 36.34 -22.69
N PHE A 134 14.17 35.13 -22.88
CA PHE A 134 15.28 34.87 -23.79
C PHE A 134 14.91 35.13 -25.26
N GLU A 135 13.78 34.59 -25.74
CA GLU A 135 13.30 34.82 -27.12
C GLU A 135 13.06 36.31 -27.40
N GLN A 136 12.50 37.04 -26.44
CA GLN A 136 12.32 38.50 -26.56
C GLN A 136 13.63 39.27 -26.58
N SER A 137 14.68 38.78 -25.89
CA SER A 137 16.00 39.41 -25.91
C SER A 137 16.68 39.28 -27.27
N LEU A 138 16.50 38.15 -27.97
CA LEU A 138 17.01 37.93 -29.32
C LEU A 138 16.37 38.88 -30.34
N LEU A 139 15.06 39.14 -30.19
CA LEU A 139 14.32 40.06 -31.06
C LEU A 139 14.64 41.55 -30.79
N LYS A 140 15.14 41.88 -29.59
CA LYS A 140 15.55 43.24 -29.22
C LYS A 140 17.01 43.57 -29.56
N GLY A 141 17.85 42.56 -29.78
CA GLY A 141 19.27 42.74 -30.13
C GLY A 141 19.53 43.20 -31.57
N ASP A 142 18.49 43.32 -32.40
CA ASP A 142 18.56 43.66 -33.83
C ASP A 142 18.20 45.13 -34.12
N LYS A 143 18.54 46.05 -33.19
CA LYS A 143 18.47 47.50 -33.37
C LYS A 143 19.76 48.20 -33.00
#